data_AF-F3KD61-F1
#
_entry.id   AF-F3KD61-F1
#
_cell.length_a   1.000
_cell.length_b   1.000
_cell.length_c   1.000
_cell.angle_alpha   90.00
_cell.angle_beta   90.00
_cell.angle_gamma   90.00
#
_symmetry.space_group_name_H-M   'P 1'
#
loop_
_entity.id
_entity.type
_entity.pdbx_description
1 polymer ?
#
loop_
_entity_poly.entity_id
_entity_poly.type
_entity_poly.pdbx_seq_one_letter_code
_entity_poly.pdbx_strand_id
1 'polypeptide(L)'
;MISGLVRYILKSMTGFDYTFHHLRHAAISRIYAVLEADDELISMVSPYSKEDALKLRKAIHNINEDGALRDIFWSLSALAGHASPETTFNNYIHFCDKALGGRLRKTTACFSKAAIAEMTGLTGNKLTRICKQQAITGDSIPVQMLEREFLENIKPYRELIRQRKGKKPLPYMSRSISKPEGSAAITIDQCHAVLRDAERGMSFVELSMNYQVPETKIYQWVKNARYLSSLKTKADHKRLYSASRKAVYIGEVLVPPRPNSNAERFQVNMAVDALRVMYQANKAEVEWSIRYYFENSHTSRSGIEFRDMNSLRRFIAVYGDAFPLKSWRFYYYPLKNGDHAAAWRQVSDGIVFEVQNREVRRVSRFPCGKGILHLCHPHEAELLKKDNNVTANKYCSSAIRFVVHMLAIMLLKAD
;
A
#
# COMPACT_ATOMS: atom_id res chain seq x y z
N MET A 1 -7.96 1.72 2.26
CA MET A 1 -8.19 0.56 1.38
C MET A 1 -8.83 0.96 0.04
N ILE A 2 -10.08 1.44 -0.03
CA ILE A 2 -10.78 1.70 -1.30
C ILE A 2 -10.18 2.87 -2.14
N SER A 3 -9.80 3.98 -1.49
CA SER A 3 -9.32 5.19 -2.18
C SER A 3 -8.05 4.97 -3.02
N GLY A 4 -7.15 4.08 -2.58
CA GLY A 4 -5.91 3.77 -3.29
C GLY A 4 -6.14 2.95 -4.56
N LEU A 5 -7.01 1.94 -4.49
CA LEU A 5 -7.39 1.12 -5.64
C LEU A 5 -8.08 1.97 -6.73
N VAL A 6 -9.04 2.82 -6.33
CA VAL A 6 -9.73 3.70 -7.27
C VAL A 6 -8.76 4.67 -7.92
N ARG A 7 -7.85 5.28 -7.15
CA ARG A 7 -6.82 6.17 -7.69
C ARG A 7 -5.95 5.46 -8.73
N TYR A 8 -5.55 4.21 -8.47
CA TYR A 8 -4.80 3.41 -9.43
C TYR A 8 -5.58 3.11 -10.71
N ILE A 9 -6.82 2.64 -10.59
CA ILE A 9 -7.69 2.33 -11.75
C ILE A 9 -7.88 3.60 -12.59
N LEU A 10 -8.28 4.71 -11.98
CA LEU A 10 -8.50 5.96 -12.69
C LEU A 10 -7.21 6.47 -13.35
N LYS A 11 -6.08 6.39 -12.66
CA LYS A 11 -4.78 6.75 -13.24
C LYS A 11 -4.38 5.87 -14.42
N SER A 12 -4.67 4.57 -14.34
CA SER A 12 -4.34 3.62 -15.41
C SER A 12 -5.22 3.83 -16.65
N MET A 13 -6.51 4.11 -16.45
CA MET A 13 -7.47 4.34 -17.53
C MET A 13 -7.32 5.72 -18.18
N THR A 14 -7.04 6.76 -17.39
CA THR A 14 -7.10 8.15 -17.87
C THR A 14 -5.73 8.80 -18.03
N GLY A 15 -4.68 8.25 -17.41
CA GLY A 15 -3.37 8.89 -17.34
C GLY A 15 -3.29 10.07 -16.37
N PHE A 16 -4.36 10.36 -15.62
CA PHE A 16 -4.45 11.48 -14.68
C PHE A 16 -4.53 11.01 -13.23
N ASP A 17 -4.04 11.85 -12.31
CA ASP A 17 -4.02 11.55 -10.89
C ASP A 17 -5.36 11.88 -10.20
N TYR A 18 -6.40 11.13 -10.58
CA TYR A 18 -7.72 11.27 -9.99
C TYR A 18 -7.87 10.44 -8.71
N THR A 19 -8.73 10.91 -7.82
CA THR A 19 -9.11 10.24 -6.57
C THR A 19 -10.58 9.89 -6.61
N PHE A 20 -11.03 9.04 -5.68
CA PHE A 20 -12.46 8.73 -5.53
C PHE A 20 -13.33 9.99 -5.36
N HIS A 21 -12.80 11.04 -4.72
CA HIS A 21 -13.52 12.31 -4.54
C HIS A 21 -13.86 12.96 -5.90
N HIS A 22 -13.00 12.84 -6.91
CA HIS A 22 -13.29 13.39 -8.24
C HIS A 22 -14.51 12.72 -8.91
N LEU A 23 -14.76 11.43 -8.62
CA LEU A 23 -15.95 10.75 -9.10
C LEU A 23 -17.21 11.29 -8.44
N ARG A 24 -17.14 11.62 -7.15
CA ARG A 24 -18.23 12.32 -6.44
C ARG A 24 -18.51 13.68 -7.06
N HIS A 25 -17.46 14.46 -7.37
CA HIS A 25 -17.59 15.72 -8.09
C HIS A 25 -18.31 15.53 -9.43
N ALA A 26 -17.79 14.66 -10.28
CA ALA A 26 -18.38 14.39 -11.60
C ALA A 26 -19.83 13.92 -11.51
N ALA A 27 -20.16 13.05 -10.54
CA ALA A 27 -21.52 12.56 -10.35
C ALA A 27 -22.49 13.68 -10.00
N ILE A 28 -22.18 14.51 -8.99
CA ILE A 28 -23.06 15.59 -8.54
C ILE A 28 -23.19 16.67 -9.63
N SER A 29 -22.10 17.05 -10.30
CA SER A 29 -22.16 18.04 -11.40
C SER A 29 -23.01 17.56 -12.58
N ARG A 30 -22.97 16.26 -12.90
CA ARG A 30 -23.83 15.67 -13.94
C ARG A 30 -25.30 15.61 -13.52
N ILE A 31 -25.57 15.29 -12.26
CA ILE A 31 -26.94 15.29 -11.73
C ILE A 31 -27.50 16.72 -11.73
N TYR A 32 -26.70 17.73 -11.40
CA TYR A 32 -27.10 19.13 -11.56
C TYR A 32 -27.60 19.42 -12.98
N ALA A 33 -26.85 19.03 -14.02
CA ALA A 33 -27.27 19.20 -15.40
C ALA A 33 -28.61 18.49 -15.72
N VAL A 34 -28.83 17.30 -15.13
CA VAL A 34 -30.09 16.56 -15.27
C VAL A 34 -31.26 17.31 -14.65
N LEU A 35 -31.09 17.86 -13.45
CA LEU A 35 -32.12 18.61 -12.71
C LEU A 35 -32.43 19.97 -13.34
N GLU A 36 -31.44 20.62 -13.94
CA GLU A 36 -31.61 21.85 -14.74
C GLU A 36 -32.45 21.65 -16.00
N ALA A 37 -32.70 20.39 -16.39
CA ALA A 37 -33.47 20.00 -17.56
C ALA A 37 -32.97 20.59 -18.90
N ASP A 38 -31.65 20.78 -19.00
CA ASP A 38 -31.01 21.24 -20.23
C ASP A 38 -30.45 20.06 -21.04
N ASP A 39 -31.21 19.57 -22.03
CA ASP A 39 -30.83 18.45 -22.90
C ASP A 39 -29.45 18.64 -23.57
N GLU A 40 -29.11 19.88 -23.94
CA GLU A 40 -27.80 20.19 -24.55
C GLU A 40 -26.67 19.98 -23.53
N LEU A 41 -26.87 20.44 -22.30
CA LEU A 41 -25.89 20.26 -21.23
C LEU A 41 -25.78 18.78 -20.82
N ILE A 42 -26.91 18.07 -20.68
CA ILE A 42 -26.94 16.65 -20.32
C ILE A 42 -26.15 15.82 -21.32
N SER A 43 -26.37 16.02 -22.63
CA SER A 43 -25.66 15.30 -23.68
C SER A 43 -24.17 15.64 -23.75
N MET A 44 -23.79 16.85 -23.35
CA MET A 44 -22.38 17.28 -23.31
C MET A 44 -21.59 16.64 -22.17
N VAL A 45 -22.18 16.50 -20.98
CA VAL A 45 -21.42 16.17 -19.75
C VAL A 45 -21.72 14.78 -19.19
N SER A 46 -22.75 14.11 -19.70
CA SER A 46 -23.22 12.82 -19.19
C SER A 46 -23.61 11.84 -20.32
N PRO A 47 -23.57 10.53 -20.06
CA PRO A 47 -24.07 9.52 -21.00
C PRO A 47 -25.58 9.26 -20.87
N TYR A 48 -26.31 10.03 -20.07
CA TYR A 48 -27.72 9.74 -19.80
C TYR A 48 -28.61 9.99 -21.02
N SER A 49 -29.51 9.05 -21.30
CA SER A 49 -30.58 9.28 -22.27
C SER A 49 -31.61 10.27 -21.71
N LYS A 50 -32.48 10.81 -22.58
CA LYS A 50 -33.60 11.67 -22.15
C LYS A 50 -34.53 10.96 -21.17
N GLU A 51 -34.73 9.66 -21.36
CA GLU A 51 -35.58 8.84 -20.49
C GLU A 51 -34.94 8.66 -19.10
N ASP A 52 -33.64 8.37 -19.06
CA ASP A 52 -32.89 8.25 -17.79
C ASP A 52 -32.87 9.58 -17.04
N ALA A 53 -32.62 10.69 -17.74
CA ALA A 53 -32.66 12.01 -17.16
C ALA A 53 -34.04 12.33 -16.55
N LEU A 54 -35.13 11.93 -17.23
CA LEU A 54 -36.49 12.11 -16.69
C LEU A 54 -36.73 11.24 -15.45
N LYS A 55 -36.31 9.97 -15.46
CA LYS A 55 -36.41 9.07 -14.30
C LYS A 55 -35.65 9.62 -13.10
N LEU A 56 -34.41 10.07 -13.31
CA LEU A 56 -33.57 10.68 -12.28
C LEU A 56 -34.19 11.96 -11.74
N ARG A 57 -34.70 12.86 -12.60
CA ARG A 57 -35.41 14.06 -12.15
C ARG A 57 -36.59 13.71 -11.25
N LYS A 58 -37.44 12.79 -11.67
CA LYS A 58 -38.62 12.37 -10.88
C LYS A 58 -38.20 11.79 -9.52
N ALA A 59 -37.18 10.93 -9.50
CA ALA A 59 -36.69 10.31 -8.28
C ALA A 59 -36.06 11.31 -7.29
N ILE A 60 -35.34 12.32 -7.80
CA ILE A 60 -34.60 13.27 -6.96
C ILE A 60 -35.49 14.43 -6.50
N HIS A 61 -36.37 14.93 -7.36
CA HIS A 61 -37.30 16.00 -7.00
C HIS A 61 -38.42 15.54 -6.08
N ASN A 62 -38.69 14.22 -6.02
CA ASN A 62 -39.78 13.64 -5.25
C ASN A 62 -41.09 14.39 -5.50
N ILE A 63 -41.54 14.39 -6.76
CA ILE A 63 -42.81 15.02 -7.16
C ILE A 63 -43.93 14.29 -6.41
N ASN A 64 -44.38 14.86 -5.31
CA ASN A 64 -45.58 14.40 -4.61
C ASN A 64 -46.81 14.72 -5.48
N GLU A 65 -47.91 14.00 -5.24
CA GLU A 65 -49.18 14.12 -5.97
C GLU A 65 -49.74 15.57 -5.97
N ASP A 66 -49.32 16.42 -5.01
CA ASP A 66 -49.72 17.83 -4.87
C ASP A 66 -48.91 18.83 -5.72
N GLY A 67 -47.96 18.37 -6.54
CA GLY A 67 -47.26 19.22 -7.53
C GLY A 67 -46.20 20.18 -6.97
N ALA A 68 -45.89 20.14 -5.68
CA ALA A 68 -44.86 20.97 -5.07
C ALA A 68 -43.44 20.50 -5.49
N LEU A 69 -42.75 21.33 -6.29
CA LEU A 69 -41.37 21.07 -6.70
C LEU A 69 -40.41 21.43 -5.55
N ARG A 70 -39.71 20.45 -5.00
CA ARG A 70 -38.58 20.70 -4.10
C ARG A 70 -37.48 21.43 -4.89
N ASP A 71 -36.94 22.49 -4.29
CA ASP A 71 -35.84 23.27 -4.87
C ASP A 71 -34.66 22.36 -5.29
N ILE A 72 -34.12 22.61 -6.49
CA ILE A 72 -33.07 21.78 -7.10
C ILE A 72 -31.80 21.74 -6.24
N PHE A 73 -31.44 22.86 -5.58
CA PHE A 73 -30.20 22.99 -4.84
C PHE A 73 -30.28 22.32 -3.48
N TRP A 74 -31.46 22.36 -2.84
CA TRP A 74 -31.74 21.56 -1.65
C TRP A 74 -31.72 20.07 -1.95
N SER A 75 -32.31 19.65 -3.07
CA SER A 75 -32.32 18.25 -3.49
C SER A 75 -30.91 17.72 -3.76
N LEU A 76 -30.08 18.52 -4.45
CA LEU A 76 -28.66 18.22 -4.65
C LEU A 76 -27.86 18.16 -3.36
N SER A 77 -28.15 19.05 -2.41
CA SER A 77 -27.44 19.10 -1.13
C SER A 77 -27.77 17.90 -0.27
N ALA A 78 -29.02 17.47 -0.24
CA ALA A 78 -29.42 16.23 0.41
C ALA A 78 -28.70 15.02 -0.20
N LEU A 79 -28.64 14.93 -1.54
CA LEU A 79 -27.91 13.86 -2.23
C LEU A 79 -26.40 13.91 -1.96
N ALA A 80 -25.85 15.11 -1.86
CA ALA A 80 -24.47 15.35 -1.50
C ALA A 80 -24.22 15.25 0.02
N GLY A 81 -25.22 14.95 0.84
CA GLY A 81 -25.08 14.88 2.31
C GLY A 81 -24.58 16.18 2.95
N HIS A 82 -24.84 17.34 2.35
CA HIS A 82 -24.50 18.65 2.91
C HIS A 82 -25.69 19.27 3.62
N ALA A 83 -25.41 20.01 4.69
CA ALA A 83 -26.41 20.74 5.45
C ALA A 83 -27.00 21.95 4.71
N SER A 84 -26.32 22.47 3.68
CA SER A 84 -26.79 23.65 2.92
C SER A 84 -26.48 23.58 1.41
N PRO A 85 -27.34 24.20 0.58
CA PRO A 85 -27.10 24.52 -0.83
C PRO A 85 -25.76 25.16 -1.13
N GLU A 86 -25.33 26.10 -0.27
CA GLU A 86 -24.11 26.87 -0.45
C GLU A 86 -22.87 25.97 -0.56
N THR A 87 -22.76 24.97 0.32
CA THR A 87 -21.64 24.01 0.31
C THR A 87 -21.62 23.20 -0.98
N THR A 88 -22.79 22.78 -1.46
CA THR A 88 -22.91 22.03 -2.71
C THR A 88 -22.57 22.91 -3.92
N PHE A 89 -23.07 24.15 -3.92
CA PHE A 89 -22.90 25.10 -5.00
C PHE A 89 -21.41 25.42 -5.22
N ASN A 90 -20.71 25.80 -4.16
CA ASN A 90 -19.31 26.22 -4.24
C ASN A 90 -18.34 25.09 -4.64
N ASN A 91 -18.71 23.83 -4.38
CA ASN A 91 -17.81 22.70 -4.60
C ASN A 91 -18.17 21.85 -5.83
N TYR A 92 -19.45 21.78 -6.23
CA TYR A 92 -19.93 20.78 -7.20
C TYR A 92 -20.66 21.37 -8.41
N ILE A 93 -21.09 22.63 -8.38
CA ILE A 93 -21.87 23.23 -9.45
C ILE A 93 -20.95 24.00 -10.41
N HIS A 94 -20.41 23.29 -11.39
CA HIS A 94 -19.45 23.83 -12.35
C HIS A 94 -20.06 24.27 -13.70
N PHE A 95 -21.36 24.06 -13.91
CA PHE A 95 -22.04 24.30 -15.19
C PHE A 95 -23.18 25.34 -15.11
N CYS A 96 -23.22 26.14 -14.03
CA CYS A 96 -24.30 27.10 -13.78
C CYS A 96 -24.36 28.18 -14.87
N ASP A 97 -23.20 28.66 -15.33
CA ASP A 97 -23.06 29.61 -16.42
C ASP A 97 -23.66 29.08 -17.74
N LYS A 98 -23.38 27.82 -18.08
CA LYS A 98 -23.92 27.17 -19.28
C LYS A 98 -25.43 26.94 -19.17
N ALA A 99 -25.91 26.47 -18.02
CA ALA A 99 -27.34 26.28 -17.77
C ALA A 99 -28.11 27.61 -17.83
N LEU A 100 -27.58 28.67 -17.18
CA LEU A 100 -28.14 30.01 -17.23
C LEU A 100 -28.16 30.56 -18.66
N GLY A 101 -27.06 30.43 -19.39
CA GLY A 101 -26.99 30.82 -20.80
C GLY A 101 -28.00 30.08 -21.67
N GLY A 102 -28.21 28.78 -21.42
CA GLY A 102 -29.24 27.98 -22.08
C GLY A 102 -30.65 28.49 -21.80
N ARG A 103 -30.97 28.81 -20.53
CA ARG A 103 -32.26 29.40 -20.14
C ARG A 103 -32.47 30.78 -20.73
N LEU A 104 -31.44 31.64 -20.74
CA LEU A 104 -31.51 32.97 -21.34
C LEU A 104 -31.76 32.92 -22.85
N ARG A 105 -31.21 31.94 -23.57
CA ARG A 105 -31.52 31.74 -24.99
C ARG A 105 -32.94 31.22 -25.24
N LYS A 106 -33.47 30.40 -24.33
CA LYS A 106 -34.81 29.79 -24.44
C LYS A 106 -35.93 30.65 -23.85
N THR A 107 -35.60 31.68 -23.07
CA THR A 107 -36.60 32.56 -22.45
C THR A 107 -37.45 33.19 -23.55
N THR A 108 -38.68 33.59 -23.21
CA THR A 108 -39.54 34.44 -24.06
C THR A 108 -39.87 35.75 -23.34
N ALA A 109 -39.18 36.04 -22.23
CA ALA A 109 -39.42 37.21 -21.42
C ALA A 109 -39.22 38.50 -22.23
N CYS A 110 -40.17 39.41 -22.05
CA CYS A 110 -40.15 40.75 -22.61
C CYS A 110 -40.18 41.75 -21.46
N PHE A 111 -39.36 42.79 -21.57
CA PHE A 111 -39.28 43.86 -20.56
C PHE A 111 -39.47 45.21 -21.21
N SER A 112 -39.97 46.18 -20.45
CA SER A 112 -40.06 47.55 -20.94
C SER A 112 -38.66 48.12 -21.21
N LYS A 113 -38.58 49.13 -22.09
CA LYS A 113 -37.32 49.87 -22.32
C LYS A 113 -36.71 50.41 -21.03
N ALA A 114 -37.55 50.91 -20.12
CA ALA A 114 -37.12 51.44 -18.83
C ALA A 114 -36.50 50.34 -17.95
N ALA A 115 -37.15 49.18 -17.83
CA ALA A 115 -36.65 48.07 -17.04
C ALA A 115 -35.31 47.54 -17.56
N ILE A 116 -35.15 47.46 -18.90
CA ILE A 116 -33.88 47.06 -19.50
C ILE A 116 -32.79 48.10 -19.23
N ALA A 117 -33.10 49.39 -19.40
CA ALA A 117 -32.13 50.45 -19.13
C ALA A 117 -31.61 50.38 -17.68
N GLU A 118 -32.50 50.13 -16.71
CA GLU A 118 -32.15 49.97 -15.30
C GLU A 118 -31.33 48.71 -15.04
N MET A 119 -31.75 47.55 -15.56
CA MET A 119 -31.05 46.28 -15.34
C MET A 119 -29.67 46.21 -15.99
N THR A 120 -29.48 46.87 -17.14
CA THR A 120 -28.29 46.68 -17.98
C THR A 120 -27.40 47.92 -18.06
N GLY A 121 -27.87 49.08 -17.57
CA GLY A 121 -27.19 50.37 -17.72
C GLY A 121 -27.10 50.89 -19.16
N LEU A 122 -27.93 50.37 -20.08
CA LEU A 122 -27.94 50.81 -21.48
C LEU A 122 -28.69 52.15 -21.60
N THR A 123 -28.15 53.09 -22.37
CA THR A 123 -28.83 54.37 -22.58
C THR A 123 -30.09 54.22 -23.43
N GLY A 124 -31.10 55.05 -23.18
CA GLY A 124 -32.35 55.04 -23.95
C GLY A 124 -32.15 55.22 -25.46
N ASN A 125 -31.15 56.00 -25.87
CA ASN A 125 -30.78 56.16 -27.29
C ASN A 125 -30.26 54.86 -27.91
N LYS A 126 -29.43 54.11 -27.17
CA LYS A 126 -28.90 52.81 -27.62
C LYS A 126 -30.03 51.78 -27.75
N LEU A 127 -30.94 51.72 -26.77
CA LEU A 127 -32.13 50.86 -26.81
C LEU A 127 -33.07 51.21 -27.98
N THR A 128 -33.30 52.49 -28.23
CA THR A 128 -34.13 52.95 -29.36
C THR A 128 -33.52 52.54 -30.69
N ARG A 129 -32.19 52.64 -30.84
CA ARG A 129 -31.48 52.18 -32.05
C ARG A 129 -31.61 50.67 -32.25
N ILE A 130 -31.48 49.89 -31.17
CA ILE A 130 -31.64 48.42 -31.22
C ILE A 130 -33.07 48.05 -31.67
N CYS A 131 -34.09 48.69 -31.07
CA CYS A 131 -35.48 48.46 -31.45
C CYS A 131 -35.73 48.75 -32.94
N LYS A 132 -35.16 49.83 -33.47
CA LYS A 132 -35.25 50.17 -34.90
C LYS A 132 -34.55 49.16 -35.80
N GLN A 133 -33.33 48.75 -35.43
CA GLN A 133 -32.52 47.80 -36.23
C GLN A 133 -33.15 46.41 -36.30
N GLN A 134 -33.88 46.01 -35.26
CA GLN A 134 -34.51 44.69 -35.15
C GLN A 134 -36.03 44.73 -35.38
N ALA A 135 -36.55 45.85 -35.92
CA ALA A 135 -37.96 46.05 -36.24
C ALA A 135 -38.92 45.73 -35.06
N ILE A 136 -38.51 46.03 -33.82
CA ILE A 136 -39.33 45.81 -32.63
C ILE A 136 -40.39 46.91 -32.57
N THR A 137 -41.65 46.53 -32.82
CA THR A 137 -42.80 47.42 -32.70
C THR A 137 -43.43 47.29 -31.32
N GLY A 138 -43.24 48.29 -30.47
CA GLY A 138 -43.79 48.31 -29.11
C GLY A 138 -42.80 48.83 -28.07
N ASP A 139 -43.23 48.82 -26.81
CA ASP A 139 -42.40 49.26 -25.68
C ASP A 139 -41.77 48.13 -24.87
N SER A 140 -42.11 46.88 -25.24
CA SER A 140 -41.55 45.66 -24.68
C SER A 140 -40.51 45.07 -25.64
N ILE A 141 -39.31 44.83 -25.13
CA ILE A 141 -38.20 44.24 -25.88
C ILE A 141 -38.00 42.79 -25.40
N PRO A 142 -38.03 41.79 -26.30
CA PRO A 142 -37.63 40.44 -25.98
C PRO A 142 -36.14 40.37 -25.61
N VAL A 143 -35.79 39.68 -24.52
CA VAL A 143 -34.40 39.64 -24.01
C VAL A 143 -33.40 39.02 -25.01
N GLN A 144 -33.85 38.08 -25.83
CA GLN A 144 -33.02 37.35 -26.80
C GLN A 144 -32.48 38.30 -27.89
N MET A 145 -33.25 39.34 -28.21
CA MET A 145 -32.88 40.39 -29.17
C MET A 145 -31.71 41.26 -28.67
N LEU A 146 -31.42 41.23 -27.36
CA LEU A 146 -30.30 41.94 -26.74
C LEU A 146 -29.03 41.07 -26.64
N GLU A 147 -29.06 39.80 -27.05
CA GLU A 147 -27.93 38.87 -26.89
C GLU A 147 -26.64 39.45 -27.46
N ARG A 148 -26.68 40.01 -28.68
CA ARG A 148 -25.52 40.63 -29.31
C ARG A 148 -24.89 41.73 -28.45
N GLU A 149 -25.72 42.59 -27.88
CA GLU A 149 -25.27 43.73 -27.07
C GLU A 149 -24.71 43.27 -25.72
N PHE A 150 -25.32 42.26 -25.10
CA PHE A 150 -24.74 41.61 -23.92
C PHE A 150 -23.39 40.97 -24.24
N LEU A 151 -23.28 40.27 -25.37
CA LEU A 151 -22.03 39.63 -25.73
C LEU A 151 -20.91 40.64 -25.96
N GLU A 152 -21.19 41.77 -26.63
CA GLU A 152 -20.22 42.84 -26.85
C GLU A 152 -19.86 43.60 -25.56
N ASN A 153 -20.83 43.87 -24.67
CA ASN A 153 -20.55 44.55 -23.39
C ASN A 153 -19.77 43.67 -22.41
N ILE A 154 -19.95 42.35 -22.47
CA ILE A 154 -19.19 41.40 -21.61
C ILE A 154 -17.80 41.15 -22.19
N LYS A 155 -17.56 41.38 -23.49
CA LYS A 155 -16.30 41.10 -24.19
C LYS A 155 -15.04 41.64 -23.49
N PRO A 156 -15.01 42.86 -22.92
CA PRO A 156 -13.85 43.37 -22.18
C PRO A 156 -13.54 42.57 -20.90
N TYR A 157 -14.55 41.91 -20.33
CA TYR A 157 -14.48 41.11 -19.11
C TYR A 157 -14.31 39.61 -19.39
N ARG A 158 -14.15 39.22 -20.67
CA ARG A 158 -13.87 37.83 -21.04
C ARG A 158 -12.38 37.59 -20.99
N GLU A 159 -11.95 36.79 -20.03
CA GLU A 159 -10.69 36.10 -20.18
C GLU A 159 -10.91 34.87 -21.06
N LEU A 160 -10.19 34.79 -22.18
CA LEU A 160 -10.06 33.52 -22.89
C LEU A 160 -9.36 32.55 -21.93
N ILE A 161 -10.10 31.57 -21.43
CA ILE A 161 -9.53 30.43 -20.74
C ILE A 161 -8.66 29.72 -21.77
N ARG A 162 -7.37 30.08 -21.82
CA ARG A 162 -6.37 29.27 -22.50
C ARG A 162 -6.48 27.91 -21.84
N GLN A 163 -6.87 26.89 -22.60
CA GLN A 163 -6.70 25.51 -22.16
C GLN A 163 -5.23 25.41 -21.75
N ARG A 164 -4.98 25.38 -20.44
CA ARG A 164 -3.67 24.96 -19.94
C ARG A 164 -3.46 23.63 -20.64
N LYS A 165 -2.37 23.49 -21.42
CA LYS A 165 -1.97 22.19 -21.96
C LYS A 165 -2.11 21.24 -20.79
N GLY A 166 -3.16 20.43 -20.79
CA GLY A 166 -3.40 19.50 -19.70
C GLY A 166 -2.10 18.73 -19.55
N LYS A 167 -1.74 18.34 -18.31
CA LYS A 167 -0.69 17.33 -18.14
C LYS A 167 -0.98 16.27 -19.21
N LYS A 168 -0.07 16.04 -20.15
CA LYS A 168 -0.32 15.04 -21.20
C LYS A 168 -0.76 13.78 -20.44
N PRO A 169 -1.89 13.15 -20.82
CA PRO A 169 -2.28 11.92 -20.17
C PRO A 169 -1.05 11.03 -20.19
N LEU A 170 -0.64 10.54 -19.00
CA LEU A 170 0.41 9.55 -18.95
C LEU A 170 -0.01 8.44 -19.92
N PRO A 171 0.89 7.93 -20.79
CA PRO A 171 0.52 6.97 -21.80
C PRO A 171 -0.31 5.86 -21.17
N TYR A 172 -1.49 5.60 -21.75
CA TYR A 172 -2.41 4.55 -21.33
C TYR A 172 -1.57 3.31 -21.03
N MET A 173 -1.58 2.86 -19.78
CA MET A 173 -0.89 1.64 -19.40
C MET A 173 -1.71 0.46 -19.91
N SER A 174 -1.73 0.24 -21.23
CA SER A 174 -1.84 -1.10 -21.79
C SER A 174 -0.51 -1.81 -21.50
N ARG A 175 -0.27 -2.08 -20.22
CA ARG A 175 0.82 -2.94 -19.82
C ARG A 175 0.20 -4.29 -19.53
N SER A 176 0.31 -5.17 -20.53
CA SER A 176 0.78 -6.52 -20.23
C SER A 176 1.81 -6.42 -19.13
N ILE A 177 1.69 -7.24 -18.09
CA ILE A 177 2.56 -7.28 -16.91
C ILE A 177 4.01 -7.43 -17.39
N SER A 178 4.66 -6.32 -17.70
CA SER A 178 6.02 -6.25 -18.18
C SER A 178 6.74 -5.36 -17.20
N LYS A 179 7.75 -6.00 -16.61
CA LYS A 179 8.53 -5.63 -15.41
C LYS A 179 8.69 -4.11 -15.24
N PRO A 180 8.58 -3.59 -14.00
CA PRO A 180 9.04 -2.24 -13.72
C PRO A 180 10.53 -2.15 -14.06
N GLU A 181 10.87 -1.24 -14.96
CA GLU A 181 12.25 -0.80 -15.16
C GLU A 181 12.74 -0.15 -13.87
N GLY A 182 13.90 -0.62 -13.39
CA GLY A 182 14.50 -0.22 -12.13
C GLY A 182 13.97 -0.97 -10.91
N SER A 183 13.98 -2.31 -10.92
CA SER A 183 13.66 -3.08 -9.71
C SER A 183 14.72 -2.81 -8.63
N ALA A 184 14.45 -1.90 -7.72
CA ALA A 184 15.13 -1.88 -6.44
C ALA A 184 15.14 -3.31 -5.87
N ALA A 185 16.30 -3.80 -5.45
CA ALA A 185 16.42 -5.16 -4.95
C ALA A 185 15.45 -5.37 -3.79
N ILE A 186 14.50 -6.29 -3.97
CA ILE A 186 13.45 -6.60 -2.99
C ILE A 186 14.08 -6.88 -1.63
N THR A 187 13.62 -6.18 -0.59
CA THR A 187 14.21 -6.23 0.75
C THR A 187 13.52 -7.25 1.65
N ILE A 188 14.21 -7.66 2.73
CA ILE A 188 13.61 -8.50 3.78
C ILE A 188 12.44 -7.75 4.46
N ASP A 189 12.55 -6.44 4.66
CA ASP A 189 11.47 -5.65 5.23
C ASP A 189 10.21 -5.63 4.35
N GLN A 190 10.37 -5.53 3.03
CA GLN A 190 9.25 -5.64 2.09
C GLN A 190 8.59 -7.02 2.18
N CYS A 191 9.38 -8.11 2.18
CA CYS A 191 8.84 -9.46 2.36
C CYS A 191 8.09 -9.61 3.69
N HIS A 192 8.66 -9.12 4.78
CA HIS A 192 8.06 -9.16 6.11
C HIS A 192 6.72 -8.41 6.17
N ALA A 193 6.66 -7.22 5.55
CA ALA A 193 5.43 -6.43 5.48
C ALA A 193 4.34 -7.10 4.62
N VAL A 194 4.72 -7.69 3.48
CA VAL A 194 3.82 -8.49 2.64
C VAL A 194 3.19 -9.63 3.44
N LEU A 195 4.00 -10.43 4.16
CA LEU A 195 3.49 -11.54 4.96
C LEU A 195 2.53 -11.07 6.06
N ARG A 196 2.80 -9.93 6.69
CA ARG A 196 1.96 -9.36 7.75
C ARG A 196 0.59 -8.94 7.23
N ASP A 197 0.53 -8.37 6.04
CA ASP A 197 -0.75 -7.96 5.48
C ASP A 197 -1.49 -9.15 4.83
N ALA A 198 -0.75 -10.15 4.34
CA ALA A 198 -1.33 -11.45 3.94
C ALA A 198 -1.97 -12.19 5.13
N GLU A 199 -1.31 -12.21 6.30
CA GLU A 199 -1.88 -12.73 7.57
C GLU A 199 -3.19 -12.04 7.97
N ARG A 200 -3.40 -10.79 7.54
CA ARG A 200 -4.61 -9.99 7.79
C ARG A 200 -5.68 -10.18 6.72
N GLY A 201 -5.48 -11.07 5.75
CA GLY A 201 -6.47 -11.39 4.71
C GLY A 201 -6.39 -10.56 3.44
N MET A 202 -5.33 -9.79 3.23
CA MET A 202 -5.15 -9.03 1.98
C MET A 202 -4.89 -9.98 0.80
N SER A 203 -5.52 -9.71 -0.35
CA SER A 203 -5.36 -10.54 -1.56
C SER A 203 -3.98 -10.36 -2.21
N PHE A 204 -3.53 -11.34 -3.00
CA PHE A 204 -2.24 -11.26 -3.69
C PHE A 204 -2.16 -10.12 -4.69
N VAL A 205 -3.27 -9.77 -5.33
CA VAL A 205 -3.38 -8.62 -6.23
C VAL A 205 -3.11 -7.32 -5.47
N GLU A 206 -3.76 -7.13 -4.32
CA GLU A 206 -3.55 -5.94 -3.47
C GLU A 206 -2.13 -5.87 -2.92
N LEU A 207 -1.57 -7.00 -2.47
CA LEU A 207 -0.20 -7.07 -1.98
C LEU A 207 0.81 -6.73 -3.09
N SER A 208 0.58 -7.26 -4.30
CA SER A 208 1.41 -6.98 -5.47
C SER A 208 1.44 -5.49 -5.80
N MET A 209 0.27 -4.85 -5.76
CA MET A 209 0.13 -3.42 -6.00
C MET A 209 0.77 -2.57 -4.90
N ASN A 210 0.49 -2.88 -3.62
CA ASN A 210 0.95 -2.08 -2.48
C ASN A 210 2.47 -2.13 -2.31
N TYR A 211 3.06 -3.30 -2.56
CA TYR A 211 4.48 -3.55 -2.33
C TYR A 211 5.33 -3.55 -3.61
N GLN A 212 4.70 -3.42 -4.78
CA GLN A 212 5.34 -3.50 -6.10
C GLN A 212 6.13 -4.80 -6.29
N VAL A 213 5.63 -5.90 -5.75
CA VAL A 213 6.24 -7.24 -5.85
C VAL A 213 5.35 -8.12 -6.73
N PRO A 214 5.89 -8.82 -7.75
CA PRO A 214 5.08 -9.71 -8.59
C PRO A 214 4.30 -10.75 -7.78
N GLU A 215 3.04 -10.99 -8.16
CA GLU A 215 2.14 -11.96 -7.49
C GLU A 215 2.75 -13.36 -7.38
N THR A 216 3.48 -13.81 -8.42
CA THR A 216 4.18 -15.10 -8.41
C THR A 216 5.19 -15.20 -7.27
N LYS A 217 5.87 -14.11 -6.93
CA LYS A 217 6.85 -14.05 -5.85
C LYS A 217 6.16 -13.98 -4.48
N ILE A 218 5.08 -13.22 -4.38
CA ILE A 218 4.24 -13.16 -3.17
C ILE A 218 3.67 -14.55 -2.85
N TYR A 219 3.12 -15.23 -3.87
CA TYR A 219 2.62 -16.58 -3.76
C TYR A 219 3.70 -17.53 -3.23
N GLN A 220 4.91 -17.49 -3.80
CA GLN A 220 6.03 -18.32 -3.34
C GLN A 220 6.38 -18.05 -1.87
N TRP A 221 6.43 -16.78 -1.44
CA TRP A 221 6.71 -16.44 -0.04
C TRP A 221 5.64 -16.94 0.90
N VAL A 222 4.37 -16.75 0.56
CA VAL A 222 3.25 -17.25 1.38
C VAL A 222 3.25 -18.78 1.43
N LYS A 223 3.52 -19.46 0.31
CA LYS A 223 3.68 -20.93 0.26
C LYS A 223 4.80 -21.39 1.20
N ASN A 224 5.97 -20.76 1.13
CA ASN A 224 7.11 -21.11 1.98
C ASN A 224 6.82 -20.83 3.46
N ALA A 225 6.21 -19.69 3.78
CA ALA A 225 5.85 -19.35 5.15
C ALA A 225 4.85 -20.35 5.75
N ARG A 226 3.87 -20.81 4.95
CA ARG A 226 2.94 -21.87 5.35
C ARG A 226 3.65 -23.20 5.62
N TYR A 227 4.54 -23.61 4.72
CA TYR A 227 5.34 -24.82 4.89
C TYR A 227 6.20 -24.75 6.16
N LEU A 228 6.89 -23.64 6.39
CA LEU A 228 7.70 -23.44 7.60
C LEU A 228 6.84 -23.43 8.87
N SER A 229 5.63 -22.88 8.81
CA SER A 229 4.66 -22.88 9.91
C SER A 229 4.11 -24.26 10.25
N SER A 230 3.98 -25.15 9.26
CA SER A 230 3.52 -26.52 9.44
C SER A 230 4.59 -27.46 9.98
N LEU A 231 5.87 -27.06 10.01
CA LEU A 231 6.94 -27.89 10.58
C LEU A 231 6.69 -28.17 12.07
N LYS A 232 6.57 -29.45 12.39
CA LYS A 232 6.41 -29.95 13.76
C LYS A 232 7.65 -30.67 14.25
N THR A 233 7.80 -30.70 15.57
CA THR A 233 8.79 -31.55 16.26
C THR A 233 8.29 -32.99 16.31
N LYS A 234 9.16 -33.94 16.71
CA LYS A 234 8.77 -35.35 16.93
C LYS A 234 7.67 -35.52 18.00
N ALA A 235 7.47 -34.51 18.84
CA ALA A 235 6.42 -34.47 19.87
C ALA A 235 5.20 -33.63 19.42
N ASP A 236 4.97 -33.50 18.12
CA ASP A 236 3.86 -32.77 17.47
C ASP A 236 3.73 -31.26 17.77
N HIS A 237 4.68 -30.67 18.52
CA HIS A 237 4.70 -29.22 18.75
C HIS A 237 5.22 -28.44 17.54
N LYS A 238 4.68 -27.23 17.29
CA LYS A 238 5.17 -26.29 16.26
C LYS A 238 6.65 -25.98 16.46
N ARG A 239 7.45 -26.13 15.40
CA ARG A 239 8.91 -26.01 15.48
C ARG A 239 9.41 -24.57 15.49
N LEU A 240 8.73 -23.66 14.77
CA LEU A 240 9.24 -22.29 14.48
C LEU A 240 8.45 -21.15 15.13
N TYR A 241 7.22 -21.42 15.55
CA TYR A 241 6.35 -20.44 16.19
C TYR A 241 5.98 -20.90 17.60
N SER A 242 5.91 -19.95 18.54
CA SER A 242 5.44 -20.23 19.90
C SER A 242 3.96 -20.64 19.88
N ALA A 243 3.59 -21.59 20.75
CA ALA A 243 2.21 -21.97 20.98
C ALA A 243 1.36 -20.81 21.56
N SER A 244 2.00 -19.83 22.20
CA SER A 244 1.33 -18.66 22.80
C SER A 244 0.90 -17.59 21.78
N ARG A 245 1.24 -17.75 20.49
CA ARG A 245 0.86 -16.75 19.48
C ARG A 245 -0.62 -16.92 19.13
N LYS A 246 -1.40 -15.85 19.32
CA LYS A 246 -2.85 -15.82 19.03
C LYS A 246 -3.14 -16.19 17.57
N ALA A 247 -4.27 -16.86 17.36
CA ALA A 247 -4.81 -17.11 16.02
C ALA A 247 -4.94 -15.78 15.25
N VAL A 248 -4.49 -15.78 14.01
CA VAL A 248 -4.56 -14.62 13.10
C VAL A 248 -5.82 -14.73 12.25
N TYR A 249 -6.18 -13.69 11.48
CA TYR A 249 -7.41 -13.65 10.68
C TYR A 249 -7.58 -14.88 9.77
N ILE A 250 -6.49 -15.37 9.19
CA ILE A 250 -6.47 -16.56 8.34
C ILE A 250 -6.22 -17.88 9.09
N GLY A 251 -6.17 -17.87 10.43
CA GLY A 251 -5.86 -19.04 11.27
C GLY A 251 -4.40 -19.52 11.24
N GLU A 252 -3.60 -19.01 10.30
CA GLU A 252 -2.20 -19.37 10.09
C GLU A 252 -1.26 -18.24 10.47
N VAL A 253 -0.12 -18.62 11.06
CA VAL A 253 0.95 -17.69 11.42
C VAL A 253 2.05 -17.82 10.36
N LEU A 254 2.25 -16.78 9.57
CA LEU A 254 3.21 -16.68 8.47
C LEU A 254 4.42 -15.80 8.83
N VAL A 255 4.27 -14.80 9.69
CA VAL A 255 5.26 -13.73 9.87
C VAL A 255 6.30 -14.10 10.93
N PRO A 256 7.60 -14.20 10.61
CA PRO A 256 8.63 -14.40 11.63
C PRO A 256 8.66 -13.25 12.66
N PRO A 257 8.86 -13.54 13.96
CA PRO A 257 8.97 -12.50 14.98
C PRO A 257 10.24 -11.69 14.77
N ARG A 258 10.13 -10.36 14.74
CA ARG A 258 11.29 -9.47 14.68
C ARG A 258 12.03 -9.44 16.02
N PRO A 259 13.35 -9.20 16.02
CA PRO A 259 14.05 -8.85 17.24
C PRO A 259 13.47 -7.59 17.89
N ASN A 260 13.45 -7.60 19.22
CA ASN A 260 12.81 -6.54 20.00
C ASN A 260 13.75 -5.36 20.24
N SER A 261 15.07 -5.60 20.34
CA SER A 261 16.03 -4.53 20.61
C SER A 261 16.51 -3.83 19.33
N ASN A 262 16.79 -2.53 19.44
CA ASN A 262 17.35 -1.76 18.31
C ASN A 262 18.73 -2.28 17.89
N ALA A 263 19.54 -2.76 18.85
CA ALA A 263 20.85 -3.31 18.58
C ALA A 263 20.78 -4.61 17.76
N GLU A 264 19.83 -5.51 18.07
CA GLU A 264 19.60 -6.71 17.25
C GLU A 264 19.08 -6.35 15.85
N ARG A 265 18.20 -5.34 15.73
CA ARG A 265 17.69 -4.89 14.42
C ARG A 265 18.81 -4.33 13.54
N PHE A 266 19.75 -3.57 14.13
CA PHE A 266 20.93 -3.10 13.41
C PHE A 266 21.81 -4.27 12.95
N GLN A 267 22.06 -5.26 13.81
CA GLN A 267 22.79 -6.48 13.44
C GLN A 267 22.09 -7.26 12.31
N VAL A 268 20.75 -7.34 12.33
CA VAL A 268 19.98 -7.97 11.25
C VAL A 268 20.26 -7.27 9.92
N ASN A 269 20.22 -5.94 9.87
CA ASN A 269 20.46 -5.21 8.61
C ASN A 269 21.86 -5.49 8.06
N MET A 270 22.89 -5.40 8.90
CA MET A 270 24.27 -5.72 8.50
C MET A 270 24.39 -7.17 8.00
N ALA A 271 23.79 -8.12 8.71
CA ALA A 271 23.83 -9.53 8.34
C ALA A 271 23.15 -9.78 6.98
N VAL A 272 22.05 -9.09 6.70
CA VAL A 272 21.32 -9.22 5.43
C VAL A 272 22.14 -8.70 4.25
N ASP A 273 22.84 -7.58 4.43
CA ASP A 273 23.70 -7.03 3.38
C ASP A 273 24.89 -7.96 3.09
N ALA A 274 25.56 -8.48 4.12
CA ALA A 274 26.64 -9.46 3.97
C ALA A 274 26.14 -10.75 3.29
N LEU A 275 25.00 -11.28 3.74
CA LEU A 275 24.43 -12.52 3.17
C LEU A 275 23.92 -12.34 1.75
N ARG A 276 23.56 -11.12 1.34
CA ARG A 276 23.22 -10.81 -0.06
C ARG A 276 24.44 -10.99 -0.97
N VAL A 277 25.61 -10.52 -0.55
CA VAL A 277 26.88 -10.73 -1.27
C VAL A 277 27.22 -12.21 -1.31
N MET A 278 27.13 -12.90 -0.16
CA MET A 278 27.42 -14.34 -0.08
C MET A 278 26.48 -15.19 -0.92
N TYR A 279 25.20 -14.84 -1.01
CA TYR A 279 24.23 -15.56 -1.85
C TYR A 279 24.54 -15.44 -3.34
N GLN A 280 25.06 -14.29 -3.78
CA GLN A 280 25.49 -14.09 -5.16
C GLN A 280 26.75 -14.90 -5.48
N ALA A 281 27.68 -15.01 -4.53
CA ALA A 281 28.93 -15.75 -4.71
C ALA A 281 28.75 -17.27 -4.59
N ASN A 282 27.97 -17.74 -3.61
CA ASN A 282 27.82 -19.16 -3.32
C ASN A 282 26.40 -19.51 -2.80
N LYS A 283 25.46 -19.53 -3.73
CA LYS A 283 24.06 -19.88 -3.47
C LYS A 283 23.87 -21.22 -2.75
N ALA A 284 24.60 -22.25 -3.17
CA ALA A 284 24.44 -23.61 -2.63
C ALA A 284 24.81 -23.70 -1.14
N GLU A 285 25.87 -23.03 -0.71
CA GLU A 285 26.26 -23.00 0.70
C GLU A 285 25.26 -22.25 1.57
N VAL A 286 24.68 -21.15 1.07
CA VAL A 286 23.63 -20.41 1.81
C VAL A 286 22.37 -21.26 1.94
N GLU A 287 21.95 -21.97 0.87
CA GLU A 287 20.78 -22.86 0.95
C GLU A 287 21.03 -24.05 1.89
N TRP A 288 22.23 -24.63 1.87
CA TRP A 288 22.63 -25.68 2.80
C TRP A 288 22.60 -25.18 4.25
N SER A 289 23.14 -23.99 4.53
CA SER A 289 23.22 -23.46 5.90
C SER A 289 21.84 -23.13 6.48
N ILE A 290 20.91 -22.66 5.65
CA ILE A 290 19.50 -22.47 6.03
C ILE A 290 18.87 -23.80 6.44
N ARG A 291 19.02 -24.85 5.62
CA ARG A 291 18.48 -26.19 5.95
C ARG A 291 19.11 -26.74 7.22
N TYR A 292 20.44 -26.65 7.33
CA TYR A 292 21.18 -27.08 8.50
C TYR A 292 20.69 -26.40 9.79
N TYR A 293 20.46 -25.08 9.74
CA TYR A 293 19.92 -24.33 10.87
C TYR A 293 18.58 -24.90 11.33
N PHE A 294 17.65 -25.13 10.41
CA PHE A 294 16.34 -25.65 10.80
C PHE A 294 16.40 -27.06 11.34
N GLU A 295 17.26 -27.92 10.81
CA GLU A 295 17.41 -29.31 11.27
C GLU A 295 18.05 -29.41 12.66
N ASN A 296 18.94 -28.47 12.99
CA ASN A 296 19.79 -28.53 14.19
C ASN A 296 19.51 -27.41 15.22
N SER A 297 18.41 -26.67 15.08
CA SER A 297 17.93 -25.70 16.07
C SER A 297 16.46 -25.93 16.48
N HIS A 298 16.08 -25.35 17.62
CA HIS A 298 14.73 -25.41 18.18
C HIS A 298 14.28 -24.03 18.69
N THR A 299 12.97 -23.77 18.73
CA THR A 299 12.43 -22.49 19.26
C THR A 299 12.75 -22.26 20.73
N SER A 300 12.69 -23.32 21.54
CA SER A 300 12.93 -23.28 22.99
C SER A 300 14.40 -23.26 23.39
N ARG A 301 15.33 -23.50 22.45
CA ARG A 301 16.78 -23.48 22.71
C ARG A 301 17.49 -22.63 21.67
N SER A 302 18.15 -21.56 22.11
CA SER A 302 18.85 -20.59 21.25
C SER A 302 20.14 -21.11 20.59
N GLY A 303 20.49 -22.38 20.77
CA GLY A 303 21.73 -22.97 20.25
C GLY A 303 21.53 -23.80 19.00
N ILE A 304 22.57 -23.85 18.16
CA ILE A 304 22.65 -24.67 16.96
C ILE A 304 23.59 -25.84 17.25
N GLU A 305 23.10 -27.09 17.13
CA GLU A 305 23.89 -28.29 17.39
C GLU A 305 24.82 -28.63 16.20
N PHE A 306 26.07 -28.96 16.50
CA PHE A 306 27.06 -29.46 15.54
C PHE A 306 27.60 -30.81 16.00
N ARG A 307 27.59 -31.78 15.08
CA ARG A 307 28.08 -33.16 15.34
C ARG A 307 29.48 -33.40 14.78
N ASP A 308 29.88 -32.57 13.83
CA ASP A 308 31.15 -32.64 13.14
C ASP A 308 31.69 -31.23 12.87
N MET A 309 33.01 -31.15 12.72
CA MET A 309 33.72 -29.89 12.53
C MET A 309 33.53 -29.30 11.14
N ASN A 310 33.25 -30.12 10.12
CA ASN A 310 33.08 -29.64 8.75
C ASN A 310 31.78 -28.84 8.62
N SER A 311 30.70 -29.32 9.22
CA SER A 311 29.44 -28.59 9.31
C SER A 311 29.61 -27.25 10.04
N LEU A 312 30.37 -27.23 11.15
CA LEU A 312 30.66 -25.96 11.84
C LEU A 312 31.43 -25.00 10.94
N ARG A 313 32.51 -25.47 10.29
CA ARG A 313 33.32 -24.66 9.39
C ARG A 313 32.48 -24.05 8.26
N ARG A 314 31.66 -24.85 7.60
CA ARG A 314 30.76 -24.39 6.52
C ARG A 314 29.77 -23.35 7.02
N PHE A 315 29.20 -23.56 8.21
CA PHE A 315 28.25 -22.62 8.79
C PHE A 315 28.90 -21.27 9.15
N ILE A 316 30.08 -21.29 9.77
CA ILE A 316 30.86 -20.09 10.07
C ILE A 316 31.27 -19.37 8.79
N ALA A 317 31.65 -20.10 7.72
CA ALA A 317 32.00 -19.48 6.45
C ALA A 317 30.83 -18.68 5.83
N VAL A 318 29.58 -19.03 6.13
CA VAL A 318 28.40 -18.27 5.64
C VAL A 318 28.04 -17.10 6.57
N TYR A 319 28.08 -17.31 7.89
CA TYR A 319 27.56 -16.34 8.86
C TYR A 319 28.61 -15.55 9.63
N GLY A 320 29.90 -15.88 9.51
CA GLY A 320 31.01 -15.22 10.20
C GLY A 320 31.24 -13.78 9.74
N ASP A 321 30.98 -13.49 8.48
CA ASP A 321 31.00 -12.12 7.94
C ASP A 321 29.69 -11.37 8.24
N ALA A 322 28.59 -12.11 8.39
CA ALA A 322 27.27 -11.55 8.70
C ALA A 322 27.15 -11.13 10.17
N PHE A 323 27.84 -11.82 11.07
CA PHE A 323 27.86 -11.55 12.51
C PHE A 323 29.29 -11.66 13.04
N PRO A 324 29.82 -10.65 13.76
CA PRO A 324 31.19 -10.68 14.26
C PRO A 324 31.53 -11.98 15.01
N LEU A 325 32.66 -12.61 14.71
CA LEU A 325 33.06 -13.89 15.32
C LEU A 325 33.05 -13.86 16.85
N LYS A 326 33.50 -12.76 17.46
CA LYS A 326 33.47 -12.53 18.91
C LYS A 326 32.06 -12.49 19.53
N SER A 327 31.02 -12.26 18.73
CA SER A 327 29.62 -12.29 19.18
C SER A 327 29.06 -13.71 19.23
N TRP A 328 29.82 -14.70 18.76
CA TRP A 328 29.47 -16.10 18.89
C TRP A 328 30.13 -16.71 20.12
N ARG A 329 29.42 -17.65 20.74
CA ARG A 329 29.93 -18.50 21.82
C ARG A 329 29.71 -19.95 21.45
N PHE A 330 30.77 -20.74 21.50
CA PHE A 330 30.76 -22.14 21.15
C PHE A 330 31.03 -23.03 22.37
N TYR A 331 30.06 -23.88 22.67
CA TYR A 331 30.12 -24.84 23.76
C TYR A 331 30.47 -26.21 23.23
N TYR A 332 31.67 -26.68 23.59
CA TYR A 332 32.14 -28.01 23.27
C TYR A 332 31.85 -28.98 24.42
N TYR A 333 31.19 -30.08 24.10
CA TYR A 333 30.90 -31.18 25.02
C TYR A 333 31.78 -32.37 24.62
N PRO A 334 32.81 -32.72 25.43
CA PRO A 334 33.76 -33.76 25.10
C PRO A 334 33.13 -35.15 25.06
N LEU A 335 33.78 -36.08 24.37
CA LEU A 335 33.42 -37.49 24.41
C LEU A 335 34.00 -38.10 25.69
N LYS A 336 33.25 -39.00 26.34
CA LYS A 336 33.66 -39.63 27.61
C LYS A 336 35.09 -40.20 27.61
N ASN A 337 35.56 -40.70 26.47
CA ASN A 337 36.89 -41.30 26.31
C ASN A 337 37.70 -40.65 25.17
N GLY A 338 37.45 -39.39 24.83
CA GLY A 338 38.16 -38.72 23.74
C GLY A 338 38.07 -37.20 23.82
N ASP A 339 39.22 -36.53 23.74
CA ASP A 339 39.29 -35.08 23.69
C ASP A 339 39.74 -34.58 22.31
N HIS A 340 38.85 -33.84 21.67
CA HIS A 340 39.08 -33.16 20.41
C HIS A 340 38.97 -31.63 20.55
N ALA A 341 39.09 -31.09 21.76
CA ALA A 341 38.95 -29.66 22.04
C ALA A 341 39.90 -28.81 21.19
N ALA A 342 41.15 -29.24 21.00
CA ALA A 342 42.12 -28.52 20.17
C ALA A 342 41.65 -28.37 18.71
N ALA A 343 41.15 -29.46 18.11
CA ALA A 343 40.64 -29.45 16.74
C ALA A 343 39.35 -28.63 16.60
N TRP A 344 38.45 -28.70 17.58
CA TRP A 344 37.27 -27.84 17.61
C TRP A 344 37.63 -26.36 17.77
N ARG A 345 38.59 -26.04 18.64
CA ARG A 345 39.06 -24.67 18.87
C ARG A 345 39.69 -24.08 17.61
N GLN A 346 40.44 -24.88 16.85
CA GLN A 346 41.00 -24.45 15.57
C GLN A 346 39.93 -24.07 14.55
N VAL A 347 38.82 -24.82 14.50
CA VAL A 347 37.73 -24.55 13.55
C VAL A 347 36.85 -23.38 14.00
N SER A 348 36.77 -23.13 15.31
CA SER A 348 36.06 -22.00 15.90
C SER A 348 37.01 -20.83 16.20
N ASP A 349 38.05 -20.63 15.39
CA ASP A 349 38.98 -19.52 15.62
C ASP A 349 38.24 -18.16 15.59
N GLY A 350 38.65 -17.25 16.47
CA GLY A 350 37.98 -15.96 16.68
C GLY A 350 36.62 -16.02 17.38
N ILE A 351 36.09 -17.20 17.72
CA ILE A 351 34.84 -17.40 18.49
C ILE A 351 35.17 -17.67 19.96
N VAL A 352 34.31 -17.21 20.88
CA VAL A 352 34.46 -17.51 22.31
C VAL A 352 34.22 -19.01 22.54
N PHE A 353 35.26 -19.75 22.91
CA PHE A 353 35.24 -21.22 23.03
C PHE A 353 35.26 -21.67 24.50
N GLU A 354 34.29 -22.49 24.90
CA GLU A 354 34.20 -23.04 26.26
C GLU A 354 34.01 -24.55 26.23
N VAL A 355 34.88 -25.27 26.96
CA VAL A 355 34.74 -26.70 27.20
C VAL A 355 33.77 -26.91 28.36
N GLN A 356 32.76 -27.75 28.13
CA GLN A 356 31.75 -28.05 29.13
C GLN A 356 32.12 -29.34 29.88
N ASN A 357 31.86 -29.37 31.19
CA ASN A 357 32.13 -30.54 32.03
C ASN A 357 31.23 -31.74 31.72
N ARG A 358 30.17 -31.56 30.93
CA ARG A 358 29.24 -32.62 30.55
C ARG A 358 29.74 -33.35 29.31
N GLU A 359 29.83 -34.67 29.42
CA GLU A 359 30.29 -35.52 28.32
C GLU A 359 29.15 -36.10 27.49
N VAL A 360 29.42 -36.35 26.20
CA VAL A 360 28.56 -37.16 25.34
C VAL A 360 28.98 -38.64 25.39
N ARG A 361 27.99 -39.54 25.37
CA ARG A 361 28.21 -41.00 25.48
C ARG A 361 28.06 -41.76 24.16
N ARG A 362 27.34 -41.21 23.18
CA ARG A 362 27.02 -41.89 21.91
C ARG A 362 28.10 -41.63 20.86
N VAL A 363 29.17 -42.41 20.88
CA VAL A 363 30.31 -42.31 19.96
C VAL A 363 29.87 -42.35 18.49
N SER A 364 28.96 -43.25 18.12
CA SER A 364 28.47 -43.39 16.73
C SER A 364 27.78 -42.15 16.18
N ARG A 365 27.23 -41.29 17.05
CA ARG A 365 26.53 -40.06 16.66
C ARG A 365 27.39 -38.81 16.82
N PHE A 366 28.38 -38.86 17.71
CA PHE A 366 29.24 -37.74 18.09
C PHE A 366 30.69 -38.23 18.16
N PRO A 367 31.28 -38.65 17.02
CA PRO A 367 32.59 -39.29 17.01
C PRO A 367 33.68 -38.39 17.57
N CYS A 368 33.55 -37.08 17.38
CA CYS A 368 34.49 -36.09 17.89
C CYS A 368 33.91 -35.22 19.02
N GLY A 369 32.89 -35.70 19.75
CA GLY A 369 32.13 -34.87 20.69
C GLY A 369 31.03 -34.03 20.02
N LYS A 370 30.48 -33.05 20.75
CA LYS A 370 29.35 -32.23 20.28
C LYS A 370 29.61 -30.74 20.50
N GLY A 371 29.30 -29.95 19.48
CA GLY A 371 29.29 -28.49 19.54
C GLY A 371 27.89 -27.91 19.70
N ILE A 372 27.78 -26.80 20.45
CA ILE A 372 26.58 -25.95 20.42
C ILE A 372 27.01 -24.50 20.22
N LEU A 373 26.59 -23.90 19.11
CA LEU A 373 26.88 -22.53 18.76
C LEU A 373 25.74 -21.60 19.18
N HIS A 374 26.07 -20.49 19.83
CA HIS A 374 25.13 -19.46 20.26
C HIS A 374 25.54 -18.10 19.72
N LEU A 375 24.58 -17.32 19.21
CA LEU A 375 24.78 -15.90 18.96
C LEU A 375 24.42 -15.12 20.23
N CYS A 376 25.38 -14.38 20.79
CA CYS A 376 25.16 -13.55 21.97
C CYS A 376 24.44 -12.24 21.61
N HIS A 377 23.66 -11.71 22.55
CA HIS A 377 23.06 -10.39 22.40
C HIS A 377 24.16 -9.31 22.46
N PRO A 378 24.15 -8.28 21.59
CA PRO A 378 25.20 -7.24 21.56
C PRO A 378 25.39 -6.50 22.90
N HIS A 379 24.33 -6.37 23.69
CA HIS A 379 24.37 -5.81 25.06
C HIS A 379 24.23 -6.88 26.16
N GLU A 380 24.70 -8.11 25.95
CA GLU A 380 24.61 -9.21 26.92
C GLU A 380 25.09 -8.78 28.32
N ALA A 381 26.24 -8.12 28.43
CA ALA A 381 26.82 -7.70 29.71
C ALA A 381 25.92 -6.72 30.49
N GLU A 382 25.20 -5.83 29.80
CA GLU A 382 24.27 -4.89 30.43
C GLU A 382 22.97 -5.58 30.84
N LEU A 383 22.46 -6.49 29.99
CA LEU A 383 21.24 -7.24 30.27
C LEU A 383 21.42 -8.19 31.46
N LEU A 384 22.57 -8.85 31.55
CA LEU A 384 22.94 -9.69 32.71
C LEU A 384 23.04 -8.90 34.01
N LYS A 385 23.39 -7.60 33.95
CA LYS A 385 23.44 -6.73 35.14
C LYS A 385 22.06 -6.17 35.54
N LYS A 386 21.17 -5.95 34.56
CA LYS A 386 19.82 -5.41 34.77
C LYS A 386 18.83 -6.47 35.23
N ASP A 387 19.02 -7.71 34.79
CA ASP A 387 18.18 -8.82 35.20
C ASP A 387 18.63 -9.27 36.60
N ASN A 388 17.86 -8.93 37.63
CA ASN A 388 18.09 -9.36 39.04
C ASN A 388 17.99 -10.90 39.22
N ASN A 389 17.90 -11.65 38.13
CA ASN A 389 17.76 -13.08 38.10
C ASN A 389 19.15 -13.71 38.12
N VAL A 390 19.64 -14.00 39.33
CA VAL A 390 20.98 -14.55 39.68
C VAL A 390 21.33 -15.85 38.91
N THR A 391 20.39 -16.45 38.19
CA THR A 391 20.54 -17.74 37.48
C THR A 391 20.81 -17.63 35.98
N ALA A 392 20.64 -16.45 35.36
CA ALA A 392 20.87 -16.28 33.93
C ALA A 392 22.35 -16.03 33.64
N ASN A 393 23.07 -17.04 33.13
CA ASN A 393 24.52 -16.93 32.83
C ASN A 393 24.81 -16.49 31.38
N LYS A 394 23.78 -16.28 30.54
CA LYS A 394 23.94 -15.83 29.15
C LYS A 394 22.67 -15.20 28.60
N TYR A 395 22.83 -14.28 27.65
CA TYR A 395 21.75 -13.71 26.85
C TYR A 395 21.99 -13.90 25.36
N CYS A 396 21.13 -14.68 24.70
CA CYS A 396 21.25 -14.99 23.28
C CYS A 396 20.42 -14.03 22.41
N SER A 397 20.96 -13.69 21.25
CA SER A 397 20.28 -12.90 20.22
C SER A 397 19.28 -13.74 19.43
N SER A 398 18.15 -13.12 19.10
CA SER A 398 17.13 -13.65 18.18
C SER A 398 17.42 -13.32 16.71
N ALA A 399 18.45 -12.49 16.43
CA ALA A 399 18.76 -11.97 15.10
C ALA A 399 19.02 -13.09 14.08
N ILE A 400 19.87 -14.07 14.39
CA ILE A 400 20.16 -15.19 13.47
C ILE A 400 18.88 -15.97 13.11
N ARG A 401 18.00 -16.19 14.09
CA ARG A 401 16.73 -16.90 13.86
C ARG A 401 15.85 -16.12 12.90
N PHE A 402 15.72 -14.81 13.11
CA PHE A 402 14.93 -13.95 12.23
C PHE A 402 15.49 -13.94 10.80
N VAL A 403 16.81 -13.74 10.65
CA VAL A 403 17.49 -13.69 9.35
C VAL A 403 17.32 -15.00 8.60
N VAL A 404 17.65 -16.14 9.23
CA VAL A 404 17.54 -17.45 8.59
C VAL A 404 16.09 -17.76 8.20
N HIS A 405 15.12 -17.41 9.05
CA HIS A 405 13.71 -17.61 8.76
C HIS A 405 13.25 -16.78 7.57
N MET A 406 13.61 -15.50 7.51
CA MET A 406 13.27 -14.64 6.36
C MET A 406 13.94 -15.12 5.07
N LEU A 407 15.21 -15.53 5.13
CA LEU A 407 15.91 -16.09 3.97
C LEU A 407 15.24 -17.37 3.47
N ALA A 408 14.81 -18.24 4.37
CA ALA A 408 14.12 -19.46 4.02
C ALA A 408 12.81 -19.19 3.28
N ILE A 409 12.03 -18.21 3.75
CA ILE A 409 10.81 -17.77 3.08
C ILE A 409 11.10 -17.20 1.69
N MET A 410 12.18 -16.42 1.56
CA MET A 410 12.48 -15.72 0.32
C MET A 410 13.16 -16.57 -0.75
N LEU A 411 13.92 -17.61 -0.35
CA LEU A 411 14.88 -18.29 -1.21
C LEU A 411 14.58 -19.78 -1.43
N LEU A 412 14.05 -20.48 -0.43
CA LEU A 412 13.80 -21.92 -0.59
C LEU A 412 12.63 -22.15 -1.55
N LYS A 413 12.70 -23.24 -2.31
CA LYS A 413 11.51 -23.78 -2.98
C LYS A 413 10.91 -24.78 -2.02
N ALA A 414 9.68 -24.54 -1.56
CA ALA A 414 8.90 -25.55 -0.88
C ALA A 414 8.53 -26.63 -1.90
N ASP A 415 9.19 -27.79 -1.79
CA ASP A 415 8.87 -29.02 -2.51
C ASP A 415 7.65 -29.70 -1.86
#